data_AF-A0A539DNK5-F1
#
_entry.id   AF-A0A539DNK5-F1
#
_cell.length_a   1.000
_cell.length_b   1.000
_cell.length_c   1.000
_cell.angle_alpha   90.00
_cell.angle_beta   90.00
_cell.angle_gamma   90.00
#
_symmetry.space_group_name_H-M   'P 1'
#
loop_
_entity.id
_entity.type
_entity.pdbx_description
1 polymer ?
#
loop_
_entity_poly.entity_id
_entity_poly.type
_entity_poly.pdbx_seq_one_letter_code
_entity_poly.pdbx_strand_id
1 'polypeptide(L)'
;TLTLRSTLQGVALALPAPLGKAAAEVRAVTATLPFPLESRPLAVSYGEQLSTLFQLTRAGGGLQLARGELRLGGKRAVLPPTEGWHITGALPYFDDTPWRHFLSKQTEVDGDKVRPATIDLRFDKAQRRWRRQAV
;
A
#
# COMPACT_ATOMS: atom_id res chain seq x y z
N THR A 1 16.66 11.12 9.65
CA THR A 1 15.35 10.62 9.20
C THR A 1 14.29 11.62 9.61
N LEU A 2 13.25 11.81 8.82
CA LEU A 2 12.06 12.59 9.14
C LEU A 2 10.94 11.64 9.54
N THR A 3 10.18 11.97 10.58
CA THR A 3 9.00 11.21 10.98
C THR A 3 7.80 12.14 11.06
N LEU A 4 6.76 11.83 10.29
CA LEU A 4 5.46 12.46 10.36
C LEU A 4 4.53 11.54 11.16
N ARG A 5 3.76 12.12 12.09
CA ARG A 5 2.72 11.42 12.85
C ARG A 5 1.44 12.23 12.82
N SER A 6 0.31 11.57 12.57
CA SER A 6 -1.02 12.16 12.57
C SER A 6 -2.03 11.16 13.11
N THR A 7 -3.04 11.63 13.83
CA THR A 7 -4.19 10.80 14.23
C THR A 7 -5.28 10.74 13.15
N LEU A 8 -5.15 11.56 12.10
CA LEU A 8 -6.15 11.80 11.06
C LEU A 8 -7.55 12.16 11.60
N GLN A 9 -7.65 12.66 12.83
CA GLN A 9 -8.91 13.12 13.38
C GLN A 9 -9.47 14.27 12.53
N GLY A 10 -10.76 14.25 12.23
CA GLY A 10 -11.42 15.25 11.39
C GLY A 10 -11.25 15.03 9.88
N VAL A 11 -10.47 14.04 9.44
CA VAL A 11 -10.27 13.73 8.01
C VAL A 11 -11.12 12.53 7.61
N ALA A 12 -11.97 12.62 6.59
CA ALA A 12 -12.63 11.44 6.03
C ALA A 12 -11.74 10.80 4.95
N LEU A 13 -11.62 9.47 4.95
CA LEU A 13 -11.01 8.73 3.83
C LEU A 13 -12.09 7.88 3.18
N ALA A 14 -12.53 8.31 2.01
CA ALA A 14 -13.56 7.64 1.20
C ALA A 14 -12.98 6.46 0.39
N LEU A 15 -12.10 5.66 1.01
CA LEU A 15 -11.63 4.40 0.43
C LEU A 15 -12.68 3.32 0.66
N PRO A 16 -12.83 2.36 -0.27
CA PRO A 16 -13.66 1.19 -0.02
C PRO A 16 -13.21 0.42 1.23
N ALA A 17 -14.14 -0.34 1.79
CA ALA A 17 -13.85 -1.20 2.91
C ALA A 17 -12.71 -2.20 2.58
N PRO A 18 -11.82 -2.53 3.53
CA PRO A 18 -11.82 -2.11 4.94
C PRO A 18 -10.96 -0.86 5.23
N LEU A 19 -10.50 -0.13 4.20
CA LEU A 19 -9.52 0.95 4.39
C LEU A 19 -10.15 2.32 4.64
N GLY A 20 -11.43 2.49 4.31
CA GLY A 20 -12.16 3.73 4.57
C GLY A 20 -12.23 4.11 6.06
N LYS A 21 -12.44 5.40 6.32
CA LYS A 21 -12.73 5.92 7.67
C LYS A 21 -13.59 7.18 7.60
N ALA A 22 -14.48 7.35 8.57
CA ALA A 22 -15.20 8.60 8.77
C ALA A 22 -14.30 9.69 9.41
N ALA A 23 -14.72 10.96 9.31
CA ALA A 23 -14.01 12.08 9.91
C ALA A 23 -13.95 12.00 11.45
N ALA A 24 -14.99 11.45 12.08
CA ALA A 24 -15.04 11.24 13.52
C ALA A 24 -14.09 10.12 14.01
N GLU A 25 -13.67 9.21 13.13
CA GLU A 25 -12.76 8.13 13.49
C GLU A 25 -11.31 8.59 13.54
N VAL A 26 -10.63 8.24 14.62
CA VAL A 26 -9.18 8.35 14.75
C VAL A 26 -8.52 7.15 14.07
N ARG A 27 -7.54 7.41 13.21
CA ARG A 27 -6.70 6.36 12.64
C ARG A 27 -5.30 6.89 12.41
N ALA A 28 -4.37 6.42 13.26
CA ALA A 28 -3.02 6.94 13.27
C ALA A 28 -2.28 6.64 11.95
N VAL A 29 -1.63 7.67 11.40
CA VAL A 29 -0.64 7.54 10.34
C VAL A 29 0.73 7.87 10.89
N THR A 30 1.71 7.02 10.61
CA THR A 30 3.12 7.34 10.80
C THR A 30 3.84 7.14 9.48
N ALA A 31 4.61 8.13 9.05
CA ALA A 31 5.50 8.02 7.89
C ALA A 31 6.93 8.32 8.33
N THR A 32 7.85 7.41 8.06
CA THR A 32 9.28 7.55 8.35
C THR A 32 10.05 7.58 7.05
N LEU A 33 10.64 8.73 6.75
CA LEU A 33 11.36 9.01 5.51
C LEU A 33 12.85 9.20 5.83
N PRO A 34 13.75 8.45 5.19
CA PRO A 34 15.18 8.72 5.29
C PRO A 34 15.57 9.91 4.42
N PHE A 35 16.70 10.55 4.76
CA PHE A 35 17.30 11.60 3.95
C PHE A 35 18.81 11.33 3.85
N PRO A 36 19.35 11.10 2.64
CA PRO A 36 18.64 11.01 1.35
C PRO A 36 17.69 9.79 1.29
N LEU A 37 16.68 9.84 0.42
CA LEU A 37 15.55 8.87 0.39
C LEU A 37 15.98 7.45 0.01
N GLU A 38 17.05 7.32 -0.76
CA GLU A 38 17.66 6.05 -1.17
C GLU A 38 18.56 5.43 -0.09
N SER A 39 18.84 6.13 1.01
CA SER A 39 19.79 5.65 2.02
C SER A 39 19.27 4.46 2.84
N ARG A 40 17.95 4.37 3.03
CA ARG A 40 17.27 3.29 3.77
C ARG A 40 15.86 3.08 3.22
N PRO A 41 15.19 1.97 3.55
CA PRO A 41 13.77 1.84 3.27
C PRO A 41 12.94 2.89 4.00
N LEU A 42 11.96 3.46 3.30
CA LEU A 42 10.92 4.29 3.90
C LEU A 42 9.75 3.41 4.36
N ALA A 43 9.07 3.84 5.42
CA ALA A 43 7.97 3.10 6.02
C ALA A 43 6.77 4.00 6.25
N VAL A 44 5.57 3.51 5.95
CA VAL A 44 4.31 4.17 6.27
C VAL A 44 3.39 3.16 6.96
N SER A 45 2.71 3.57 8.02
CA SER A 45 1.65 2.79 8.67
C SER A 45 0.37 3.61 8.73
N TYR A 46 -0.77 2.94 8.57
CA TYR A 46 -2.12 3.50 8.68
C TYR A 46 -2.96 2.56 9.54
N GLY A 47 -3.09 2.92 10.81
CA GLY A 47 -3.63 2.09 11.88
C GLY A 47 -3.07 0.67 11.83
N GLU A 48 -3.95 -0.29 12.07
CA GLU A 48 -3.69 -1.72 11.88
C GLU A 48 -4.09 -2.17 10.47
N GLN A 49 -4.52 -1.28 9.60
CA GLN A 49 -5.09 -1.65 8.30
C GLN A 49 -3.99 -1.84 7.25
N LEU A 50 -2.93 -1.04 7.31
CA LEU A 50 -1.90 -0.99 6.27
C LEU A 50 -0.52 -0.65 6.85
N SER A 51 0.48 -1.37 6.37
CA SER A 51 1.90 -1.11 6.62
C SER A 51 2.65 -1.16 5.28
N THR A 52 3.68 -0.33 5.12
CA THR A 52 4.55 -0.35 3.94
C THR A 52 6.01 -0.35 4.33
N LEU A 53 6.83 -0.94 3.46
CA LEU A 53 8.29 -0.82 3.50
C LEU A 53 8.81 -0.79 2.07
N PHE A 54 9.37 0.36 1.66
CA PHE A 54 9.81 0.60 0.29
C PHE A 54 11.27 1.02 0.26
N GLN A 55 12.07 0.37 -0.58
CA GLN A 55 13.43 0.76 -0.86
C GLN A 55 13.49 1.50 -2.20
N LEU A 56 13.95 2.73 -2.15
CA LEU A 56 14.22 3.54 -3.33
C LEU A 56 15.69 3.42 -3.74
N THR A 57 15.97 3.56 -5.03
CA THR A 57 17.31 3.68 -5.60
C THR A 57 17.36 4.90 -6.51
N ARG A 58 18.56 5.39 -6.78
CA ARG A 58 18.78 6.46 -7.77
C ARG A 58 19.25 5.85 -9.07
N ALA A 59 18.46 6.00 -10.13
CA ALA A 59 18.77 5.49 -11.48
C ALA A 59 18.24 6.46 -12.53
N GLY A 60 19.01 6.69 -13.60
CA GLY A 60 18.61 7.60 -14.68
C GLY A 60 18.38 9.05 -14.23
N GLY A 61 19.10 9.52 -13.20
CA GLY A 61 18.96 10.88 -12.66
C GLY A 61 17.79 11.09 -11.69
N GLY A 62 16.90 10.10 -11.52
CA GLY A 62 15.74 10.17 -10.64
C GLY A 62 15.72 9.10 -9.56
N LEU A 63 14.77 9.23 -8.62
CA LEU A 63 14.44 8.18 -7.66
C LEU A 63 13.50 7.15 -8.30
N GLN A 64 13.79 5.88 -8.09
CA GLN A 64 12.97 4.77 -8.56
C GLN A 64 12.67 3.82 -7.40
N LEU A 65 11.49 3.19 -7.43
CA LEU A 65 11.14 2.15 -6.47
C LEU A 65 11.81 0.84 -6.88
N ALA A 66 12.87 0.46 -6.19
CA ALA A 66 13.61 -0.77 -6.49
C ALA A 66 12.86 -2.01 -6.00
N ARG A 67 12.40 -1.97 -4.75
CA ARG A 67 11.59 -3.04 -4.18
C ARG A 67 10.76 -2.58 -3.00
N GLY A 68 9.70 -3.31 -2.71
CA GLY A 68 9.02 -3.15 -1.43
C GLY A 68 7.70 -3.86 -1.30
N GLU A 69 7.09 -3.69 -0.14
CA GLU A 69 5.86 -4.37 0.22
C GLU A 69 4.86 -3.36 0.78
N LEU A 70 3.63 -3.45 0.28
CA LEU A 70 2.44 -2.91 0.90
C LEU A 70 1.68 -4.08 1.50
N ARG A 71 1.57 -4.09 2.82
CA ARG A 71 0.89 -5.14 3.58
C ARG A 71 -0.41 -4.65 4.18
N LEU A 72 -1.50 -5.36 3.89
CA LEU A 72 -2.83 -5.13 4.44
C LEU A 72 -3.10 -6.10 5.62
N GLY A 73 -3.83 -5.62 6.63
CA GLY A 73 -4.34 -6.46 7.72
C GLY A 73 -3.37 -6.72 8.88
N GLY A 74 -2.85 -5.65 9.49
CA GLY A 74 -2.31 -5.66 10.85
C GLY A 74 -0.88 -6.16 11.01
N LYS A 75 -0.30 -6.75 9.96
CA LYS A 75 1.09 -7.21 9.98
C LYS A 75 2.02 -6.16 9.39
N ARG A 76 3.24 -6.09 9.94
CA ARG A 76 4.28 -5.21 9.45
C ARG A 76 4.76 -5.67 8.07
N ALA A 77 4.94 -4.71 7.16
CA ALA A 77 5.52 -4.97 5.86
C ALA A 77 6.99 -5.41 5.98
N VAL A 78 7.41 -6.33 5.11
CA VAL A 78 8.78 -6.83 5.02
C VAL A 78 9.31 -6.57 3.63
N LEU A 79 10.58 -6.21 3.54
CA LEU A 79 11.20 -5.90 2.26
C LEU A 79 11.42 -7.21 1.46
N PRO A 80 10.90 -7.33 0.22
CA PRO A 80 11.13 -8.51 -0.60
C PRO A 80 12.63 -8.71 -0.90
N PRO A 81 13.10 -9.95 -1.05
CA PRO A 81 14.50 -10.21 -1.41
C PRO A 81 14.80 -9.81 -2.87
N THR A 82 13.79 -9.90 -3.75
CA THR A 82 13.88 -9.58 -5.19
C THR A 82 13.46 -8.15 -5.49
N GLU A 83 13.82 -7.65 -6.67
CA GLU A 83 13.29 -6.40 -7.21
C GLU A 83 11.77 -6.50 -7.47
N GLY A 84 11.13 -5.34 -7.51
CA GLY A 84 9.69 -5.21 -7.68
C GLY A 84 8.94 -4.99 -6.36
N TRP A 85 7.68 -4.61 -6.48
CA TRP A 85 6.85 -4.29 -5.33
C TRP A 85 5.59 -5.13 -5.28
N HIS A 86 5.26 -5.55 -4.07
CA HIS A 86 4.18 -6.50 -3.82
C HIS A 86 3.10 -5.85 -2.98
N ILE A 87 1.84 -6.14 -3.32
CA ILE A 87 0.72 -5.93 -2.42
C ILE A 87 0.37 -7.28 -1.81
N THR A 88 0.46 -7.39 -0.48
CA THR A 88 0.14 -8.62 0.25
C THR A 88 -0.77 -8.32 1.43
N GLY A 89 -1.42 -9.34 2.00
CA GLY A 89 -2.10 -9.16 3.27
C GLY A 89 -3.08 -10.26 3.61
N ALA A 90 -3.63 -10.17 4.82
CA ALA A 90 -4.75 -11.00 5.25
C ALA A 90 -5.88 -10.07 5.69
N LEU A 91 -6.97 -10.01 4.93
CA LEU A 91 -8.13 -9.21 5.29
C LEU A 91 -9.26 -10.10 5.80
N PRO A 92 -10.01 -9.67 6.83
CA PRO A 92 -11.15 -10.43 7.33
C PRO A 92 -12.24 -10.58 6.25
N TYR A 93 -12.41 -9.55 5.42
CA TYR A 93 -13.24 -9.55 4.23
C TYR A 93 -12.69 -8.57 3.20
N PHE A 94 -13.03 -8.79 1.94
CA PHE A 94 -12.73 -7.88 0.84
C PHE A 94 -13.83 -8.00 -0.21
N ASP A 95 -14.50 -6.89 -0.49
CA ASP A 95 -15.46 -6.80 -1.59
C ASP A 95 -14.75 -6.10 -2.76
N ASP A 96 -14.52 -6.81 -3.86
CA ASP A 96 -13.78 -6.30 -5.00
C ASP A 96 -14.60 -5.28 -5.83
N THR A 97 -15.92 -5.33 -5.75
CA THR A 97 -16.82 -4.48 -6.55
C THR A 97 -16.60 -2.98 -6.30
N PRO A 98 -16.66 -2.49 -5.04
CA PRO A 98 -16.43 -1.07 -4.75
C PRO A 98 -14.98 -0.65 -5.05
N TRP A 99 -14.01 -1.57 -4.90
CA TRP A 99 -12.61 -1.30 -5.26
C TRP A 99 -12.40 -1.11 -6.76
N ARG A 100 -13.00 -1.97 -7.60
CA ARG A 100 -12.91 -1.83 -9.06
C ARG A 100 -13.51 -0.51 -9.53
N HIS A 101 -14.69 -0.17 -9.02
CA HIS A 101 -15.37 1.08 -9.35
C HIS A 101 -14.61 2.31 -8.82
N PHE A 102 -14.00 2.23 -7.64
CA PHE A 102 -13.13 3.28 -7.12
C PHE A 102 -11.93 3.50 -8.05
N LEU A 103 -11.21 2.43 -8.40
CA LEU A 103 -10.01 2.51 -9.24
C LEU A 103 -10.31 3.00 -10.67
N SER A 104 -11.42 2.58 -11.28
CA SER A 104 -11.81 3.06 -12.61
C SER A 104 -12.08 4.57 -12.67
N LYS A 105 -12.43 5.18 -11.54
CA LYS A 105 -12.58 6.64 -11.43
C LYS A 105 -11.27 7.39 -11.21
N GLN A 106 -10.22 6.68 -10.79
CA GLN A 106 -8.90 7.27 -10.52
C GLN A 106 -7.96 7.17 -11.74
N THR A 107 -8.25 6.26 -12.68
CA THR A 107 -7.47 6.09 -13.91
C THR A 107 -7.88 7.09 -14.98
N GLU A 108 -7.68 8.37 -14.71
CA GLU A 108 -7.35 9.38 -15.72
C GLU A 108 -5.87 9.70 -15.52
N VAL A 109 -5.02 8.70 -15.79
CA VAL A 109 -3.56 8.82 -15.63
C VAL A 109 -2.94 8.58 -16.99
N ASP A 110 -2.38 9.66 -17.54
CA ASP A 110 -1.56 9.69 -18.73
C ASP A 110 -0.42 8.66 -18.60
N GLY A 111 -0.16 7.96 -19.69
CA GLY A 111 0.57 6.70 -19.68
C GLY A 111 2.04 6.86 -19.31
N ASP A 112 2.39 6.66 -18.04
CA ASP A 112 3.70 6.13 -17.72
C ASP A 112 3.70 5.15 -16.52
N LYS A 113 4.60 4.19 -16.64
CA LYS A 113 4.57 2.84 -16.07
C LYS A 113 4.52 2.79 -14.54
N VAL A 114 3.34 2.57 -13.97
CA VAL A 114 3.21 1.89 -12.67
C VAL A 114 2.87 0.42 -12.95
N ARG A 115 3.89 -0.42 -13.08
CA ARG A 115 3.71 -1.88 -13.19
C ARG A 115 3.61 -2.47 -11.78
N PRO A 116 2.43 -2.89 -11.28
CA PRO A 116 2.39 -3.79 -10.12
C PRO A 116 3.08 -5.09 -10.48
N ALA A 117 4.15 -5.42 -9.75
CA ALA A 117 4.93 -6.64 -10.03
C ALA A 117 4.19 -7.89 -9.54
N THR A 118 3.52 -7.85 -8.37
CA THR A 118 2.73 -8.97 -7.84
C THR A 118 1.64 -8.50 -6.86
N ILE A 119 0.46 -9.12 -6.88
CA ILE A 119 -0.60 -8.93 -5.87
C ILE A 119 -0.95 -10.31 -5.27
N ASP A 120 -0.66 -10.53 -3.99
CA ASP A 120 -0.99 -11.75 -3.22
C ASP A 120 -1.87 -11.43 -2.00
N LEU A 121 -3.19 -11.43 -2.18
CA LEU A 121 -4.14 -11.13 -1.09
C LEU A 121 -4.78 -12.42 -0.56
N ARG A 122 -4.79 -12.57 0.77
CA ARG A 122 -5.46 -13.66 1.49
C ARG A 122 -6.68 -13.11 2.22
N PHE A 123 -7.76 -13.90 2.22
CA PHE A 123 -9.03 -13.52 2.85
C PHE A 123 -9.48 -14.61 3.80
N ASP A 124 -9.91 -14.23 5.01
CA ASP A 124 -10.28 -15.17 6.08
C ASP A 124 -11.62 -15.87 5.78
N LYS A 125 -12.57 -15.16 5.13
CA LYS A 125 -13.80 -15.78 4.62
C LYS A 125 -13.70 -16.06 3.13
N ALA A 126 -13.63 -17.35 2.82
CA ALA A 126 -13.61 -17.94 1.49
C ALA A 126 -14.83 -17.51 0.65
N GLN A 127 -14.68 -16.50 -0.20
CA GLN A 127 -15.41 -16.43 -1.47
C GLN A 127 -14.48 -15.88 -2.58
N ARG A 128 -14.21 -16.75 -3.57
CA ARG A 128 -13.44 -16.57 -4.82
C ARG A 128 -11.91 -16.47 -4.71
N ARG A 129 -11.29 -17.64 -4.90
CA ARG A 129 -9.87 -17.89 -5.14
C ARG A 129 -9.48 -17.35 -6.52
N TRP A 130 -8.91 -16.13 -6.61
CA TRP A 130 -8.24 -15.64 -7.81
C TRP A 130 -6.76 -16.01 -7.76
N ARG A 131 -6.27 -16.76 -8.76
CA ARG A 131 -4.86 -16.91 -9.12
C ARG A 131 -4.72 -16.44 -10.56
N ARG A 132 -3.91 -15.41 -10.84
CA ARG A 132 -3.30 -15.25 -12.16
C ARG A 132 -1.84 -15.65 -12.03
N GLN A 133 -1.46 -16.72 -12.72
CA GLN A 133 -0.07 -16.94 -13.09
C GLN A 133 0.22 -15.99 -14.25
N ALA A 134 1.26 -15.17 -14.13
CA ALA A 134 1.86 -14.55 -15.30
C ALA A 134 2.53 -15.67 -16.10
N VAL A 135 2.17 -15.77 -17.38
CA VAL A 135 2.82 -16.63 -18.38
C VAL A 135 4.13 -15.97 -18.79
#